data_AF-A0A2E4FFW8-F1
#
_entry.id   AF-A0A2E4FFW8-F1
#
_cell.length_a   1.000
_cell.length_b   1.000
_cell.length_c   1.000
_cell.angle_alpha   90.00
_cell.angle_beta   90.00
_cell.angle_gamma   90.00
#
_symmetry.space_group_name_H-M   'P 1'
#
loop_
_entity.id
_entity.type
_entity.pdbx_description
1 polymer ?
#
loop_
_entity_poly.entity_id
_entity_poly.type
_entity_poly.pdbx_seq_one_letter_code
_entity_poly.pdbx_strand_id
1 'polypeptide(L)'
;IYPGLGGTQRTTRRAGRPVARWLVLGGRPVDARTAHALGLVDVLVDRADGLRCARELAVADDISPLVSASSDGPHPIASSAERLLSDENVGGWLDGTAQTIEDPDYAAFSKLLSRKAPLAVAQAARLIELADRGVDVASGLAAELSSLESVFDTADAREGIQAVLERRRPTFSGS
;
A
#
# COMPACT_ATOMS: atom_id res chain seq x y z
N ILE A 1 10.29 5.18 -7.17
CA ILE A 1 9.20 4.52 -7.94
C ILE A 1 8.02 4.19 -7.02
N TYR A 2 6.83 3.93 -7.58
CA TYR A 2 5.63 3.50 -6.88
C TYR A 2 5.14 2.12 -7.39
N PRO A 3 4.23 1.43 -6.69
CA PRO A 3 3.66 0.16 -7.16
C PRO A 3 2.73 0.37 -8.38
N GLY A 4 3.15 -0.04 -9.58
CA GLY A 4 2.44 0.21 -10.85
C GLY A 4 1.80 -1.01 -11.53
N LEU A 5 1.63 -2.14 -10.82
CA LEU A 5 1.01 -3.37 -11.34
C LEU A 5 -0.32 -3.67 -10.62
N GLY A 6 -1.11 -2.64 -10.40
CA GLY A 6 -2.38 -2.62 -9.67
C GLY A 6 -2.23 -2.45 -8.17
N GLY A 7 -1.05 -2.09 -7.67
CA GLY A 7 -0.80 -1.95 -6.24
C GLY A 7 -1.60 -0.81 -5.62
N THR A 8 -1.74 0.31 -6.31
CA THR A 8 -2.59 1.42 -5.85
C THR A 8 -4.08 1.12 -6.08
N GLN A 9 -4.39 0.33 -7.11
CA GLN A 9 -5.74 0.06 -7.53
C GLN A 9 -6.44 -1.03 -6.69
N ARG A 10 -5.81 -2.19 -6.56
CA ARG A 10 -6.40 -3.36 -5.87
C ARG A 10 -6.41 -3.16 -4.36
N THR A 11 -5.32 -2.64 -3.80
CA THR A 11 -5.21 -2.41 -2.35
C THR A 11 -6.30 -1.45 -1.86
N THR A 12 -6.54 -0.35 -2.57
CA THR A 12 -7.59 0.62 -2.22
C THR A 12 -8.99 -0.03 -2.26
N ARG A 13 -9.29 -0.82 -3.28
CA ARG A 13 -10.59 -1.49 -3.42
C ARG A 13 -10.82 -2.61 -2.39
N ARG A 14 -9.75 -3.25 -1.92
CA ARG A 14 -9.82 -4.35 -0.96
C ARG A 14 -9.81 -3.88 0.50
N ALA A 15 -8.97 -2.90 0.82
CA ALA A 15 -8.66 -2.51 2.19
C ALA A 15 -9.08 -1.08 2.55
N GLY A 16 -9.62 -0.32 1.59
CA GLY A 16 -9.96 1.09 1.76
C GLY A 16 -8.75 2.04 1.66
N ARG A 17 -9.04 3.33 1.51
CA ARG A 17 -8.03 4.39 1.30
C ARG A 17 -6.99 4.50 2.41
N PRO A 18 -7.36 4.58 3.70
CA PRO A 18 -6.37 4.79 4.75
C PRO A 18 -5.37 3.64 4.82
N VAL A 19 -5.85 2.39 4.74
CA VAL A 19 -4.98 1.21 4.70
C VAL A 19 -4.14 1.16 3.43
N ALA A 20 -4.70 1.52 2.27
CA ALA A 20 -3.92 1.60 1.05
C ALA A 20 -2.79 2.65 1.16
N ARG A 21 -3.06 3.84 1.71
CA ARG A 21 -2.04 4.86 1.99
C ARG A 21 -0.98 4.32 2.93
N TRP A 22 -1.38 3.62 3.99
CA TRP A 22 -0.45 3.02 4.93
C TRP A 22 0.54 2.06 4.26
N LEU A 23 0.02 1.12 3.48
CA LEU A 23 0.80 0.07 2.85
C LEU A 23 1.65 0.60 1.70
N VAL A 24 1.06 1.41 0.83
CA VAL A 24 1.69 1.89 -0.40
C VAL A 24 2.69 3.00 -0.12
N LEU A 25 2.35 3.99 0.73
CA LEU A 25 3.25 5.11 1.01
C LEU A 25 4.32 4.70 2.03
N GLY A 26 3.93 3.98 3.08
CA GLY A 26 4.87 3.50 4.10
C GLY A 26 5.78 2.39 3.59
N GLY A 27 5.28 1.51 2.71
CA GLY A 27 6.01 0.35 2.20
C GLY A 27 6.41 -0.63 3.29
N ARG A 28 5.63 -0.75 4.37
CA ARG A 28 5.87 -1.72 5.45
C ARG A 28 5.38 -3.10 5.00
N PRO A 29 6.23 -4.14 5.07
CA PRO A 29 5.75 -5.51 4.93
C PRO A 29 4.72 -5.82 6.01
N VAL A 30 3.71 -6.61 5.65
CA VAL A 30 2.73 -7.19 6.58
C VAL A 30 2.83 -8.70 6.50
N ASP A 31 2.60 -9.38 7.63
CA ASP A 31 2.50 -10.83 7.63
C ASP A 31 1.15 -11.30 7.07
N ALA A 32 1.00 -12.61 6.87
CA ALA A 32 -0.21 -13.20 6.31
C ALA A 32 -1.47 -12.92 7.15
N ARG A 33 -1.36 -12.96 8.48
CA ARG A 33 -2.51 -12.74 9.38
C ARG A 33 -2.97 -11.30 9.34
N THR A 34 -2.03 -10.36 9.35
CA THR A 34 -2.33 -8.93 9.15
C THR A 34 -2.92 -8.69 7.77
N ALA A 35 -2.33 -9.25 6.70
CA ALA A 35 -2.86 -9.08 5.35
C ALA A 35 -4.31 -9.58 5.22
N HIS A 36 -4.61 -10.73 5.83
CA HIS A 36 -5.96 -11.27 5.93
C HIS A 36 -6.89 -10.35 6.73
N ALA A 37 -6.47 -9.89 7.92
CA ALA A 37 -7.25 -8.98 8.74
C ALA A 37 -7.51 -7.61 8.08
N LEU A 38 -6.69 -7.21 7.10
CA LEU A 38 -6.87 -6.02 6.28
C LEU A 38 -7.65 -6.28 4.97
N GLY A 39 -8.09 -7.51 4.71
CA GLY A 39 -8.85 -7.88 3.51
C GLY A 39 -8.01 -8.08 2.23
N LEU A 40 -6.69 -8.17 2.35
CA LEU A 40 -5.78 -8.40 1.20
C LEU A 40 -5.61 -9.88 0.84
N VAL A 41 -5.91 -10.77 1.77
CA VAL A 41 -5.83 -12.23 1.61
C VAL A 41 -7.19 -12.81 1.95
N ASP A 42 -7.70 -13.69 1.10
CA ASP A 42 -9.02 -14.30 1.28
C ASP A 42 -8.94 -15.57 2.17
N VAL A 43 -7.87 -16.37 2.04
CA VAL A 43 -7.73 -17.68 2.73
C VAL A 43 -6.37 -17.80 3.41
N LEU A 44 -6.37 -18.20 4.68
CA LEU A 44 -5.17 -18.56 5.42
C LEU A 44 -5.05 -20.08 5.54
N VAL A 45 -3.83 -20.57 5.33
CA VAL A 45 -3.51 -22.00 5.45
C VAL A 45 -2.22 -22.19 6.20
N ASP A 46 -2.10 -23.34 6.86
CA ASP A 46 -0.82 -23.78 7.39
C ASP A 46 0.14 -24.10 6.24
N ARG A 47 1.44 -23.87 6.50
CA ARG A 47 2.49 -24.02 5.48
C ARG A 47 2.50 -25.42 4.84
N ALA A 48 2.17 -26.46 5.60
CA ALA A 48 2.11 -27.83 5.13
C ALA A 48 0.94 -28.10 4.16
N ASP A 49 -0.11 -27.29 4.22
CA ASP A 49 -1.37 -27.51 3.52
C ASP A 49 -1.53 -26.71 2.21
N GLY A 50 -0.56 -25.86 1.87
CA GLY A 50 -0.68 -24.92 0.74
C GLY A 50 -1.03 -25.58 -0.59
N LEU A 51 -0.39 -26.70 -0.94
CA LEU A 51 -0.67 -27.41 -2.20
C LEU A 51 -2.04 -28.10 -2.18
N ARG A 52 -2.46 -28.62 -1.03
CA ARG A 52 -3.77 -29.26 -0.86
C ARG A 52 -4.87 -28.22 -1.05
N CYS A 53 -4.80 -27.11 -0.31
CA CYS A 53 -5.75 -26.02 -0.43
C CYS A 53 -5.79 -25.43 -1.85
N ALA A 54 -4.64 -25.25 -2.51
CA ALA A 54 -4.60 -24.75 -3.89
C ALA A 54 -5.36 -25.67 -4.87
N ARG A 55 -5.28 -27.00 -4.69
CA ARG A 55 -6.03 -27.97 -5.50
C ARG A 55 -7.53 -27.90 -5.23
N GLU A 56 -7.91 -27.76 -3.97
CA GLU A 56 -9.31 -27.60 -3.57
C GLU A 56 -9.91 -26.30 -4.17
N LEU A 57 -9.18 -25.19 -4.08
CA LEU A 57 -9.58 -23.90 -4.67
C LEU A 57 -9.72 -23.95 -6.20
N ALA A 58 -8.86 -24.72 -6.89
CA ALA A 58 -8.87 -24.79 -8.36
C ALA A 58 -10.14 -25.44 -8.94
N VAL A 59 -10.88 -26.21 -8.14
CA VAL A 59 -12.10 -26.91 -8.55
C VAL A 59 -13.34 -26.44 -7.78
N ALA A 60 -13.20 -25.44 -6.91
CA ALA A 60 -14.29 -24.91 -6.12
C ALA A 60 -15.14 -23.93 -6.96
N ASP A 61 -16.44 -24.16 -7.00
CA ASP A 61 -17.40 -23.22 -7.60
C ASP A 61 -17.67 -22.00 -6.68
N ASP A 62 -17.47 -22.18 -5.37
CA ASP A 62 -17.60 -21.13 -4.36
C ASP A 62 -16.49 -21.29 -3.30
N ILE A 63 -15.72 -20.22 -3.10
CA ILE A 63 -14.63 -20.18 -2.11
C ILE A 63 -15.05 -19.55 -0.79
N SER A 64 -16.27 -19.00 -0.69
CA SER A 64 -16.78 -18.36 0.53
C SER A 64 -16.66 -19.24 1.78
N PRO A 65 -16.85 -20.57 1.73
CA PRO A 65 -16.64 -21.45 2.89
C PRO A 65 -15.17 -21.56 3.34
N LEU A 66 -14.23 -21.25 2.45
CA LEU A 66 -12.79 -21.31 2.69
C LEU A 66 -12.24 -19.95 3.16
N VAL A 67 -12.98 -18.86 2.93
CA VAL A 67 -12.61 -17.53 3.41
C VAL A 67 -12.54 -17.59 4.92
N SER A 68 -11.35 -17.29 5.47
CA SER A 68 -11.19 -17.32 6.92
C SER A 68 -11.96 -16.13 7.52
N ALA A 69 -12.70 -16.36 8.61
CA ALA A 69 -13.42 -15.26 9.26
C ALA A 69 -12.43 -14.18 9.71
N SER A 70 -12.76 -12.90 9.49
CA SER A 70 -11.99 -11.82 10.08
C SER A 70 -12.17 -11.83 11.61
N SER A 71 -11.18 -11.32 12.35
CA SER A 71 -11.33 -11.07 13.78
C SER A 71 -12.46 -10.08 14.07
N ASP A 72 -12.98 -10.09 15.30
CA ASP A 72 -13.92 -9.07 15.78
C ASP A 72 -13.23 -7.71 15.87
N GLY A 73 -13.67 -6.75 15.05
CA GLY A 73 -13.22 -5.36 15.06
C GLY A 73 -12.01 -5.05 14.16
N PRO A 74 -11.73 -3.76 13.94
CA PRO A 74 -10.67 -3.32 13.05
C PRO A 74 -9.28 -3.66 13.62
N HIS A 75 -8.41 -4.23 12.78
CA HIS A 75 -7.02 -4.48 13.12
C HIS A 75 -6.30 -3.17 13.56
N PRO A 76 -5.33 -3.21 14.49
CA PRO A 76 -4.62 -2.00 14.94
C PRO A 76 -4.05 -1.13 13.80
N ILE A 77 -3.47 -1.76 12.77
CA ILE A 77 -3.00 -1.04 11.57
C ILE A 77 -4.13 -0.30 10.87
N ALA A 78 -5.32 -0.90 10.72
CA ALA A 78 -6.45 -0.21 10.10
C ALA A 78 -6.88 1.00 10.94
N SER A 79 -6.89 0.84 12.27
CA SER A 79 -7.20 1.93 13.20
C SER A 79 -6.20 3.08 13.12
N SER A 80 -4.90 2.78 13.10
CA SER A 80 -3.85 3.80 12.96
C SER A 80 -3.84 4.41 11.58
N ALA A 81 -4.09 3.63 10.53
CA ALA A 81 -4.20 4.14 9.17
C ALA A 81 -5.35 5.15 9.05
N GLU A 82 -6.52 4.84 9.61
CA GLU A 82 -7.67 5.76 9.65
C GLU A 82 -7.31 7.08 10.34
N ARG A 83 -6.70 7.01 11.54
CA ARG A 83 -6.32 8.22 12.28
C ARG A 83 -5.24 9.03 11.58
N LEU A 84 -4.20 8.40 11.08
CA LEU A 84 -3.03 9.10 10.54
C LEU A 84 -3.21 9.53 9.08
N LEU A 85 -3.94 8.76 8.28
CA LEU A 85 -3.98 8.88 6.82
C LEU A 85 -5.39 9.07 6.28
N SER A 86 -6.30 9.58 7.12
CA SER A 86 -7.59 10.12 6.69
C SER A 86 -7.42 11.22 5.64
N ASP A 87 -8.52 11.60 5.02
CA ASP A 87 -8.55 12.65 4.01
C ASP A 87 -8.15 14.02 4.57
N GLU A 88 -8.50 14.25 5.84
CA GLU A 88 -8.11 15.44 6.59
C GLU A 88 -6.60 15.50 6.81
N ASN A 89 -5.97 14.34 7.07
CA ASN A 89 -4.56 14.30 7.51
C ASN A 89 -3.57 14.03 6.38
N VAL A 90 -3.97 13.36 5.30
CA VAL A 90 -3.06 12.96 4.21
C VAL A 90 -2.36 14.15 3.55
N GLY A 91 -3.04 15.31 3.42
CA GLY A 91 -2.46 16.51 2.83
C GLY A 91 -1.17 16.95 3.54
N GLY A 92 -1.24 17.03 4.88
CA GLY A 92 -0.09 17.38 5.72
C GLY A 92 1.10 16.42 5.57
N TRP A 93 0.84 15.13 5.33
CA TRP A 93 1.91 14.16 5.09
C TRP A 93 2.60 14.35 3.75
N LEU A 94 1.84 14.77 2.72
CA LEU A 94 2.35 14.95 1.36
C LEU A 94 3.13 16.26 1.18
N ASP A 95 2.73 17.32 1.88
CA ASP A 95 3.37 18.64 1.80
C ASP A 95 4.39 18.90 2.94
N GLY A 96 4.49 17.99 3.90
CA GLY A 96 5.41 18.11 5.04
C GLY A 96 4.90 18.99 6.19
N THR A 97 3.62 19.34 6.21
CA THR A 97 2.97 20.16 7.26
C THR A 97 2.15 19.35 8.27
N ALA A 98 2.25 18.01 8.23
CA ALA A 98 1.52 17.10 9.11
C ALA A 98 1.67 17.49 10.58
N GLN A 99 0.52 17.72 11.24
CA GLN A 99 0.48 17.92 12.67
C GLN A 99 0.77 16.58 13.39
N THR A 100 1.25 16.67 14.63
CA THR A 100 1.41 15.47 15.47
C THR A 100 0.04 14.96 15.88
N ILE A 101 -0.20 13.67 15.64
CA ILE A 101 -1.44 12.99 16.00
C ILE A 101 -1.08 11.96 17.08
N GLU A 102 -1.90 11.89 18.14
CA GLU A 102 -1.74 10.89 19.19
C GLU A 102 -2.07 9.49 18.64
N ASP A 103 -1.03 8.78 18.20
CA ASP A 103 -1.12 7.41 17.73
C ASP A 103 0.22 6.69 17.99
N PRO A 104 0.19 5.43 18.47
CA PRO A 104 1.41 4.67 18.74
C PRO A 104 2.32 4.50 17.51
N ASP A 105 1.77 4.53 16.30
CA ASP A 105 2.53 4.36 15.06
C ASP A 105 2.99 5.69 14.43
N TYR A 106 2.60 6.86 14.96
CA TYR A 106 2.91 8.17 14.34
C TYR A 106 4.41 8.35 14.06
N ALA A 107 5.24 8.14 15.09
CA ALA A 107 6.68 8.33 14.97
C ALA A 107 7.33 7.33 13.99
N ALA A 108 6.85 6.08 13.99
CA ALA A 108 7.34 5.05 13.09
C ALA A 108 6.97 5.36 11.64
N PHE A 109 5.71 5.76 11.40
CA PHE A 109 5.21 6.10 10.08
C PHE A 109 5.89 7.35 9.51
N SER A 110 6.03 8.41 10.32
CA SER A 110 6.75 9.64 9.95
C SER A 110 8.19 9.36 9.50
N LYS A 111 8.91 8.54 10.27
CA LYS A 111 10.27 8.11 9.93
C LYS A 111 10.34 7.26 8.66
N LEU A 112 9.30 6.50 8.34
CA LEU A 112 9.25 5.71 7.11
C LEU A 112 8.98 6.59 5.90
N LEU A 113 8.01 7.50 6.00
CA LEU A 113 7.62 8.39 4.92
C LEU A 113 8.75 9.36 4.55
N SER A 114 9.49 9.88 5.54
CA SER A 114 10.65 10.77 5.30
C SER A 114 11.79 10.13 4.52
N ARG A 115 11.76 8.80 4.34
CA ARG A 115 12.74 8.03 3.56
C ARG A 115 12.24 7.67 2.17
N LYS A 116 11.12 8.20 1.74
CA LYS A 116 10.54 7.92 0.42
C LYS A 116 10.78 9.09 -0.53
N ALA A 117 10.90 8.79 -1.81
CA ALA A 117 11.01 9.80 -2.85
C ALA A 117 9.70 10.62 -2.91
N PRO A 118 9.73 11.95 -2.68
CA PRO A 118 8.52 12.77 -2.61
C PRO A 118 7.62 12.64 -3.84
N LEU A 119 8.19 12.65 -5.04
CA LEU A 119 7.43 12.52 -6.29
C LEU A 119 6.74 11.16 -6.42
N ALA A 120 7.39 10.08 -5.96
CA ALA A 120 6.79 8.76 -5.99
C ALA A 120 5.64 8.63 -4.97
N VAL A 121 5.78 9.22 -3.78
CA VAL A 121 4.72 9.27 -2.75
C VAL A 121 3.52 10.06 -3.26
N ALA A 122 3.74 11.25 -3.82
CA ALA A 122 2.67 12.08 -4.36
C ALA A 122 1.92 11.37 -5.49
N GLN A 123 2.65 10.73 -6.41
CA GLN A 123 2.05 9.97 -7.50
C GLN A 123 1.23 8.78 -6.98
N ALA A 124 1.76 8.03 -6.00
CA ALA A 124 1.04 6.92 -5.39
C ALA A 124 -0.25 7.38 -4.69
N ALA A 125 -0.20 8.49 -3.94
CA ALA A 125 -1.36 9.06 -3.26
C ALA A 125 -2.44 9.49 -4.26
N ARG A 126 -2.06 10.14 -5.37
CA ARG A 126 -2.98 10.49 -6.47
C ARG A 126 -3.66 9.24 -7.06
N LEU A 127 -2.91 8.16 -7.30
CA LEU A 127 -3.46 6.94 -7.89
C LEU A 127 -4.39 6.18 -6.94
N ILE A 128 -4.13 6.23 -5.63
CA ILE A 128 -5.05 5.74 -4.60
C ILE A 128 -6.36 6.54 -4.62
N GLU A 129 -6.28 7.87 -4.70
CA GLU A 129 -7.46 8.72 -4.82
C GLU A 129 -8.28 8.40 -6.07
N LEU A 130 -7.60 8.20 -7.20
CA LEU A 130 -8.25 7.81 -8.44
C LEU A 130 -9.01 6.49 -8.30
N ALA A 131 -8.42 5.50 -7.62
CA ALA A 131 -9.03 4.19 -7.40
C ALA A 131 -10.35 4.29 -6.60
N ASP A 132 -10.38 5.16 -5.60
CA ASP A 132 -11.53 5.34 -4.71
C ASP A 132 -12.68 6.11 -5.35
N ARG A 133 -12.38 7.03 -6.28
CA ARG A 133 -13.38 7.73 -7.09
C ARG A 133 -14.19 6.82 -8.02
N GLY A 134 -13.99 5.50 -7.94
CA GLY A 134 -14.80 4.51 -8.63
C GLY A 134 -14.45 4.35 -10.10
N VAL A 135 -13.25 4.74 -10.53
CA VAL A 135 -12.77 4.37 -11.88
C VAL A 135 -12.75 2.85 -11.98
N ASP A 136 -12.93 2.31 -13.19
CA ASP A 136 -12.77 0.88 -13.38
C ASP A 136 -11.29 0.47 -13.24
N VAL A 137 -11.05 -0.83 -12.99
CA VAL A 137 -9.70 -1.34 -12.74
C VAL A 137 -8.80 -1.17 -13.97
N ALA A 138 -9.32 -1.31 -15.19
CA ALA A 138 -8.52 -1.19 -16.40
C ALA A 138 -8.03 0.25 -16.59
N SER A 139 -8.91 1.25 -16.40
CA SER A 139 -8.55 2.66 -16.41
C SER A 139 -7.55 3.01 -15.30
N GLY A 140 -7.73 2.47 -14.10
CA GLY A 140 -6.78 2.64 -13.00
C GLY A 140 -5.38 2.09 -13.31
N LEU A 141 -5.31 0.89 -13.90
CA LEU A 141 -4.05 0.29 -14.35
C LEU A 141 -3.40 1.11 -15.48
N ALA A 142 -4.19 1.61 -16.42
CA ALA A 142 -3.69 2.48 -17.47
C ALA A 142 -3.10 3.78 -16.90
N ALA A 143 -3.72 4.36 -15.86
CA ALA A 143 -3.20 5.53 -15.17
C ALA A 143 -1.91 5.24 -14.37
N GLU A 144 -1.79 4.05 -13.78
CA GLU A 144 -0.52 3.60 -13.20
C GLU A 144 0.57 3.50 -14.26
N LEU A 145 0.28 2.94 -15.43
CA LEU A 145 1.26 2.76 -16.51
C LEU A 145 1.68 4.10 -17.16
N SER A 146 0.73 5.01 -17.39
CA SER A 146 0.99 6.28 -18.10
C SER A 146 1.95 7.20 -17.35
N SER A 147 2.13 7.00 -16.04
CA SER A 147 3.01 7.80 -15.21
C SER A 147 4.34 7.10 -14.90
N LEU A 148 4.57 5.88 -15.42
CA LEU A 148 5.81 5.14 -15.14
C LEU A 148 7.01 5.85 -15.74
N GLU A 149 6.96 6.19 -17.03
CA GLU A 149 8.08 6.80 -17.74
C GLU A 149 8.56 8.07 -17.04
N SER A 150 7.64 8.98 -16.72
CA SER A 150 7.95 10.22 -16.02
C SER A 150 8.54 10.00 -14.64
N VAL A 151 8.06 9.00 -13.88
CA VAL A 151 8.62 8.68 -12.56
C VAL A 151 9.98 8.02 -12.67
N PHE A 152 10.23 7.16 -13.66
CA PHE A 152 11.54 6.54 -13.87
C PHE A 152 12.60 7.54 -14.35
N ASP A 153 12.19 8.64 -14.98
CA ASP A 153 13.09 9.70 -15.43
C ASP A 153 13.53 10.68 -14.33
N THR A 154 12.90 10.63 -13.15
CA THR A 154 13.26 11.47 -11.99
C THR A 154 14.68 11.18 -11.50
N ALA A 155 15.34 12.20 -10.94
CA ALA A 155 16.63 11.99 -10.27
C ALA A 155 16.46 11.04 -9.07
N ASP A 156 15.35 11.16 -8.35
CA ASP A 156 15.00 10.27 -7.23
C ASP A 156 14.89 8.79 -7.64
N ALA A 157 14.35 8.48 -8.83
CA ALA A 157 14.29 7.09 -9.29
C ALA A 157 15.68 6.54 -9.60
N ARG A 158 16.53 7.32 -10.27
CA ARG A 158 17.93 6.93 -10.55
C ARG A 158 18.72 6.74 -9.25
N GLU A 159 18.60 7.67 -8.31
CA GLU A 159 19.22 7.59 -6.99
C GLU A 159 18.73 6.38 -6.19
N GLY A 160 17.42 6.09 -6.22
CA GLY A 160 16.86 4.92 -5.55
C GLY A 160 17.46 3.61 -6.07
N ILE A 161 17.62 3.48 -7.39
CA ILE A 161 18.26 2.31 -8.03
C ILE A 161 19.74 2.25 -7.65
N GLN A 162 20.45 3.37 -7.77
CA GLN A 162 21.88 3.45 -7.47
C GLN A 162 22.18 3.08 -6.01
N ALA A 163 21.41 3.63 -5.07
CA ALA A 163 21.59 3.37 -3.64
C ALA A 163 21.40 1.88 -3.30
N VAL A 164 20.47 1.18 -3.99
CA VAL A 164 20.28 -0.27 -3.83
C VAL A 164 21.49 -1.05 -4.32
N LEU A 165 22.01 -0.72 -5.50
CA LEU A 165 23.22 -1.35 -6.06
C LEU A 165 24.44 -1.14 -5.15
N GLU A 166 24.57 0.05 -4.59
CA GLU A 166 25.65 0.44 -3.67
C GLU A 166 25.41 0.00 -2.22
N ARG A 167 24.26 -0.63 -1.93
CA ARG A 167 23.84 -1.07 -0.58
C ARG A 167 23.88 0.06 0.46
N ARG A 168 23.59 1.29 0.05
CA ARG A 168 23.50 2.46 0.92
C ARG A 168 22.07 2.98 1.02
N ARG A 169 21.88 3.99 1.87
CA ARG A 169 20.60 4.70 1.93
C ARG A 169 20.50 5.73 0.82
N PRO A 170 19.34 5.86 0.15
CA PRO A 170 19.13 6.90 -0.83
C PRO A 170 18.97 8.27 -0.17
N THR A 171 19.31 9.33 -0.89
CA THR A 171 19.03 10.72 -0.53
C THR A 171 18.18 11.35 -1.63
N PHE A 172 16.88 11.51 -1.36
CA PHE A 172 15.93 12.04 -2.33
C PHE A 172 15.89 13.57 -2.27
N SER A 173 15.92 14.20 -3.44
CA SER A 173 15.85 15.65 -3.62
C SER A 173 14.46 16.14 -4.02
N GLY A 174 13.54 15.23 -4.39
CA GLY A 174 12.21 15.59 -4.87
C GLY A 174 12.19 16.07 -6.31
N SER A 175 13.14 15.60 -7.13
CA SER A 175 13.35 15.97 -8.54
C SER A 175 13.56 14.75 -9.42
#